data_AF-A0A7V5F1D5-F1
#
_entry.id   AF-A0A7V5F1D5-F1
#
_cell.length_a   1.000
_cell.length_b   1.000
_cell.length_c   1.000
_cell.angle_alpha   90.00
_cell.angle_beta   90.00
_cell.angle_gamma   90.00
#
_symmetry.space_group_name_H-M   'P 1'
#
loop_
_entity.id
_entity.type
_entity.pdbx_description
1 polymer ?
#
loop_
_entity_poly.entity_id
_entity_poly.type
_entity_poly.pdbx_seq_one_letter_code
_entity_poly.pdbx_strand_id
1 'polypeptide(L)'
;MNAEQVKKSESLLGKGTVDMLMQVHQDALWMLENMGVGCKQPDMLKAFQKFEEDGKAIIYENRVFITEELVKQCLSTIPGVDDFFVPRNSFFIGGTAPYIYDDMTGKGGVMPTPEDVVRIARIAEKNKIVAGMGRGLKLKDEVEQMGIMAENCSKPLYFAVTSDA
;
A
#
# COMPACT_ATOMS: atom_id res chain seq x y z
N MET A 1 7.67 -1.49 -21.51
CA MET A 1 7.43 -0.13 -20.97
C MET A 1 6.33 0.53 -21.80
N ASN A 2 5.35 1.17 -21.16
CA ASN A 2 4.22 1.79 -21.87
C ASN A 2 4.63 3.18 -22.41
N ALA A 3 4.93 3.25 -23.72
CA ALA A 3 5.41 4.47 -24.37
C ALA A 3 4.40 5.63 -24.35
N GLU A 4 3.09 5.33 -24.37
CA GLU A 4 2.05 6.36 -24.29
C GLU A 4 2.00 6.99 -22.90
N GLN A 5 2.11 6.16 -21.86
CA GLN A 5 2.15 6.64 -20.48
C GLN A 5 3.41 7.49 -20.23
N VAL A 6 4.56 7.14 -20.81
CA VAL A 6 5.78 7.96 -20.70
C VAL A 6 5.56 9.34 -21.30
N LYS A 7 5.04 9.43 -22.54
CA LYS A 7 4.73 10.73 -23.18
C LYS A 7 3.76 11.56 -22.36
N LYS A 8 2.71 10.93 -21.81
CA LYS A 8 1.75 11.61 -20.93
C LYS A 8 2.43 12.14 -19.67
N SER A 9 3.30 11.35 -19.04
CA SER A 9 4.05 11.77 -17.86
C SER A 9 5.03 12.90 -18.18
N GLU A 10 5.73 12.87 -19.32
CA GLU A 10 6.64 13.94 -19.74
C GLU A 10 5.89 15.26 -19.94
N SER A 11 4.69 15.21 -20.53
CA SER A 11 3.85 16.40 -20.69
C SER A 11 3.36 16.97 -19.35
N LEU A 12 3.16 16.14 -18.33
CA LEU A 12 2.60 16.56 -17.04
C LEU A 12 3.67 16.98 -16.02
N LEU A 13 4.81 16.28 -16.01
CA LEU A 13 5.86 16.42 -15.01
C LEU A 13 7.12 17.07 -15.56
N GLY A 14 7.27 17.13 -16.88
CA GLY A 14 8.50 17.56 -17.55
C GLY A 14 9.48 16.40 -17.75
N LYS A 15 10.25 16.48 -18.83
CA LYS A 15 11.21 15.43 -19.24
C LYS A 15 12.23 15.12 -18.14
N GLY A 16 12.84 16.13 -17.52
CA GLY A 16 13.85 15.91 -16.49
C GLY A 16 13.33 15.12 -15.28
N THR A 17 12.07 15.33 -14.89
CA THR A 17 11.43 14.55 -13.82
C THR A 17 11.18 13.11 -14.26
N VAL A 18 10.74 12.89 -15.50
CA VAL A 18 10.55 11.53 -16.03
C VAL A 18 11.87 10.79 -16.15
N ASP A 19 12.92 11.43 -16.65
CA ASP A 19 14.27 10.85 -16.72
C ASP A 19 14.76 10.44 -15.33
N MET A 20 14.56 11.29 -14.30
CA MET A 20 14.87 10.95 -12.91
C MET A 20 14.05 9.76 -12.40
N LEU A 21 12.75 9.69 -12.68
CA LEU A 21 11.90 8.55 -12.28
C LEU A 21 12.34 7.24 -12.96
N MET A 22 12.77 7.32 -14.22
CA MET A 22 13.34 6.18 -14.94
C MET A 22 14.66 5.72 -14.32
N GLN A 23 15.51 6.66 -13.88
CA GLN A 23 16.72 6.31 -13.14
C GLN A 23 16.38 5.63 -11.81
N VAL A 24 15.43 6.16 -11.03
CA VAL A 24 14.96 5.54 -9.78
C VAL A 24 14.46 4.11 -10.02
N HIS A 25 13.78 3.86 -11.14
CA HIS A 25 13.36 2.51 -11.50
C HIS A 25 14.55 1.58 -11.75
N GLN A 26 15.58 2.03 -12.49
CA GLN A 26 16.80 1.25 -12.72
C GLN A 26 17.57 0.99 -11.42
N ASP A 27 17.70 2.00 -10.56
CA ASP A 27 18.35 1.86 -9.26
C ASP A 27 17.60 0.86 -8.37
N ALA A 28 16.26 0.88 -8.39
CA ALA A 28 15.46 -0.09 -7.65
C ALA A 28 15.66 -1.53 -8.13
N LEU A 29 15.74 -1.75 -9.44
CA LEU A 29 16.06 -3.07 -10.01
C LEU A 29 17.45 -3.53 -9.58
N TRP A 30 18.44 -2.63 -9.65
CA TRP A 30 19.79 -2.92 -9.19
C TRP A 30 19.83 -3.27 -7.70
N MET A 31 19.09 -2.54 -6.86
CA MET A 31 18.98 -2.82 -5.41
C MET A 31 18.36 -4.19 -5.14
N LEU A 32 17.29 -4.56 -5.85
CA LEU A 32 16.66 -5.87 -5.70
C LEU A 32 17.63 -7.01 -6.05
N GLU A 33 18.45 -6.81 -7.08
CA GLU A 33 19.39 -7.83 -7.54
C GLU A 33 20.66 -7.92 -6.68
N ASN A 34 21.18 -6.79 -6.18
CA ASN A 34 22.47 -6.73 -5.49
C ASN A 34 22.37 -6.65 -3.96
N MET A 35 21.27 -6.09 -3.43
CA MET A 35 21.04 -5.97 -1.99
C MET A 35 19.98 -6.94 -1.49
N GLY A 36 19.03 -7.34 -2.35
CA GLY A 36 17.94 -8.24 -2.00
C GLY A 36 17.00 -7.72 -0.91
N VAL A 37 16.00 -8.53 -0.57
CA VAL A 37 14.99 -8.23 0.44
C VAL A 37 15.03 -9.28 1.53
N GLY A 38 15.16 -8.86 2.80
CA GLY A 38 15.09 -9.77 3.94
C GLY A 38 13.68 -10.33 4.12
N CYS A 39 13.56 -11.64 4.20
CA CYS A 39 12.29 -12.35 4.36
C CYS A 39 12.45 -13.51 5.35
N LYS A 40 11.71 -13.47 6.45
CA LYS A 40 11.68 -14.54 7.46
C LYS A 40 10.55 -15.56 7.23
N GLN A 41 9.61 -15.26 6.34
CA GLN A 41 8.44 -16.10 6.13
C GLN A 41 8.82 -17.29 5.22
N PRO A 42 8.68 -18.56 5.69
CA PRO A 42 9.17 -19.73 4.94
C PRO A 42 8.46 -20.01 3.61
N ASP A 43 7.16 -19.76 3.50
CA ASP A 43 6.37 -19.95 2.27
C ASP A 43 6.75 -18.92 1.19
N MET A 44 7.08 -17.68 1.59
CA MET A 44 7.60 -16.66 0.70
C MET A 44 8.99 -17.06 0.19
N LEU A 45 9.87 -17.54 1.07
CA LEU A 45 11.17 -18.08 0.64
C LEU A 45 10.97 -19.23 -0.35
N LYS A 46 10.14 -20.22 -0.05
CA LYS A 46 9.80 -21.32 -0.97
C LYS A 46 9.24 -20.83 -2.30
N ALA A 47 8.39 -19.80 -2.29
CA ALA A 47 7.81 -19.24 -3.50
C ALA A 47 8.87 -18.62 -4.41
N PHE A 48 9.98 -18.12 -3.87
CA PHE A 48 11.10 -17.60 -4.64
C PHE A 48 12.16 -18.66 -5.00
N GLN A 49 12.31 -19.73 -4.20
CA GLN A 49 13.24 -20.85 -4.47
C GLN A 49 13.03 -21.48 -5.85
N LYS A 50 11.78 -21.54 -6.32
CA LYS A 50 11.45 -22.08 -7.65
C LYS A 50 12.08 -21.31 -8.81
N PHE A 51 12.61 -20.11 -8.56
CA PHE A 51 13.27 -19.27 -9.56
C PHE A 51 14.80 -19.35 -9.48
N GLU A 52 15.37 -20.11 -8.54
CA GLU A 52 16.83 -20.31 -8.44
C GLU A 52 17.37 -21.17 -9.60
N GLU A 53 16.59 -22.14 -10.08
CA GLU A 53 16.97 -23.01 -11.20
C GLU A 53 17.23 -22.21 -12.50
N ASP A 54 16.42 -21.18 -12.74
CA ASP A 54 16.54 -20.29 -13.89
C ASP A 54 17.44 -19.07 -13.63
N GLY A 55 18.07 -18.98 -12.45
CA GLY A 55 18.91 -17.84 -12.05
C GLY A 55 18.16 -16.52 -11.89
N LYS A 56 16.84 -16.57 -11.72
CA LYS A 56 15.94 -15.40 -11.67
C LYS A 56 15.74 -14.86 -10.25
N ALA A 57 16.00 -15.69 -9.26
CA ALA A 57 16.15 -15.29 -7.88
C ALA A 57 17.28 -16.09 -7.23
N ILE A 58 17.84 -15.59 -6.14
CA ILE A 58 18.78 -16.31 -5.28
C ILE A 58 18.34 -16.10 -3.84
N ILE A 59 18.32 -17.18 -3.05
CA ILE A 59 18.01 -17.10 -1.63
C ILE A 59 19.25 -17.41 -0.82
N TYR A 60 19.68 -16.44 -0.03
CA TYR A 60 20.84 -16.57 0.82
C TYR A 60 20.56 -15.90 2.17
N GLU A 61 20.74 -16.63 3.27
CA GLU A 61 20.57 -16.10 4.64
C GLU A 61 19.25 -15.34 4.87
N ASN A 62 18.11 -15.95 4.51
CA ASN A 62 16.77 -15.33 4.63
C ASN A 62 16.65 -14.00 3.86
N ARG A 63 17.39 -13.86 2.77
CA ARG A 63 17.33 -12.71 1.86
C ARG A 63 17.10 -13.21 0.45
N VAL A 64 16.16 -12.58 -0.23
CA VAL A 64 15.78 -12.89 -1.61
C VAL A 64 16.39 -11.82 -2.52
N PHE A 65 17.34 -12.23 -3.37
CA PHE A 65 17.88 -11.41 -4.45
C PHE A 65 17.06 -11.69 -5.71
N ILE A 66 16.59 -10.65 -6.38
CA ILE A 66 15.61 -10.76 -7.48
C ILE A 66 16.20 -10.07 -8.70
N THR A 67 16.33 -10.79 -9.81
CA THR A 67 16.86 -10.20 -11.04
C THR A 67 15.85 -9.30 -11.72
N GLU A 68 16.35 -8.38 -12.56
CA GLU A 68 15.49 -7.53 -13.38
C GLU A 68 14.51 -8.35 -14.25
N GLU A 69 14.92 -9.51 -14.75
CA GLU A 69 14.07 -10.38 -15.58
C GLU A 69 12.84 -10.86 -14.80
N LEU A 70 13.02 -11.32 -13.56
CA LEU A 70 11.90 -11.77 -12.73
C LEU A 70 10.94 -10.62 -12.41
N VAL A 71 11.48 -9.42 -12.15
CA VAL A 71 10.64 -8.23 -11.93
C VAL A 71 9.81 -7.91 -13.18
N LYS A 72 10.42 -7.90 -14.37
CA LYS A 72 9.71 -7.66 -15.64
C LYS A 72 8.63 -8.71 -15.90
N GLN A 73 8.95 -9.98 -15.66
CA GLN A 73 8.00 -11.09 -15.81
C GLN A 73 6.80 -10.89 -14.88
N CYS A 74 7.02 -10.61 -13.61
CA CYS A 74 5.95 -10.35 -12.63
C CYS A 74 5.12 -9.12 -13.00
N LEU A 75 5.76 -8.01 -13.39
CA LEU A 75 5.05 -6.78 -13.75
C LEU A 75 4.24 -6.90 -15.06
N SER A 76 4.53 -7.90 -15.90
CA SER A 76 3.77 -8.14 -17.13
C SER A 76 2.41 -8.81 -16.91
N THR A 77 2.19 -9.42 -15.74
CA THR A 77 0.97 -10.17 -15.44
C THR A 77 0.05 -9.48 -14.43
N ILE A 78 0.49 -8.37 -13.83
CA ILE A 78 -0.35 -7.62 -12.88
C ILE A 78 -1.37 -6.74 -13.61
N PRO A 79 -2.56 -6.52 -13.01
CA PRO A 79 -3.50 -5.51 -13.49
C PRO A 79 -2.85 -4.13 -13.53
N GLY A 80 -3.20 -3.34 -14.54
CA GLY A 80 -2.74 -1.97 -14.68
C GLY A 80 -3.44 -1.02 -13.70
N VAL A 81 -2.98 0.22 -13.64
CA VAL A 81 -3.62 1.26 -12.82
C VAL A 81 -5.09 1.50 -13.22
N ASP A 82 -5.41 1.29 -14.50
CA ASP A 82 -6.76 1.50 -15.03
C ASP A 82 -7.71 0.34 -14.67
N ASP A 83 -7.16 -0.81 -14.22
CA ASP A 83 -7.92 -1.95 -13.72
C ASP A 83 -8.17 -1.85 -12.19
N PHE A 84 -7.60 -0.85 -11.53
CA PHE A 84 -7.80 -0.66 -10.10
C PHE A 84 -9.19 -0.08 -9.82
N PHE A 85 -9.94 -0.72 -8.93
CA PHE A 85 -11.34 -0.37 -8.62
C PHE A 85 -11.52 1.01 -7.97
N VAL A 86 -10.43 1.62 -7.49
CA VAL A 86 -10.43 2.97 -6.92
C VAL A 86 -9.88 3.95 -7.96
N PRO A 87 -10.60 5.04 -8.28
CA PRO A 87 -10.12 6.04 -9.23
C PRO A 87 -8.76 6.64 -8.82
N ARG A 88 -7.95 7.06 -9.80
CA ARG A 88 -6.73 7.84 -9.52
C ARG A 88 -7.07 9.13 -8.77
N ASN A 89 -6.13 9.63 -7.97
CA ASN A 89 -6.29 10.84 -7.14
C ASN A 89 -7.44 10.75 -6.12
N SER A 90 -7.70 9.55 -5.62
CA SER A 90 -8.68 9.29 -4.56
C SER A 90 -8.11 9.57 -3.18
N PHE A 91 -8.88 10.25 -2.33
CA PHE A 91 -8.52 10.50 -0.93
C PHE A 91 -9.20 9.49 -0.01
N PHE A 92 -8.44 8.88 0.89
CA PHE A 92 -8.95 7.95 1.89
C PHE A 92 -8.79 8.54 3.28
N ILE A 93 -9.66 8.14 4.21
CA ILE A 93 -9.34 8.28 5.63
C ILE A 93 -8.08 7.45 5.89
N GLY A 94 -6.97 8.11 6.19
CA GLY A 94 -5.68 7.46 6.41
C GLY A 94 -5.34 7.29 7.89
N GLY A 95 -4.26 6.55 8.13
CA GLY A 95 -3.63 6.43 9.44
C GLY A 95 -4.22 5.32 10.33
N THR A 96 -3.50 5.07 11.41
CA THR A 96 -3.86 4.15 12.50
C THR A 96 -3.52 4.89 13.80
N ALA A 97 -4.13 6.07 13.98
CA ALA A 97 -3.75 6.95 15.07
C ALA A 97 -4.08 6.28 16.41
N PRO A 98 -3.09 6.13 17.32
CA PRO A 98 -3.31 5.48 18.61
C PRO A 98 -4.07 6.38 19.60
N TYR A 99 -4.17 7.68 19.31
CA TYR A 99 -4.79 8.67 20.18
C TYR A 99 -5.54 9.73 19.38
N ILE A 100 -6.49 10.37 20.06
CA ILE A 100 -7.27 11.51 19.58
C ILE A 100 -6.86 12.77 20.33
N TYR A 101 -6.96 13.90 19.63
CA TYR A 101 -7.01 15.22 20.25
C TYR A 101 -8.46 15.69 20.33
N ASP A 102 -8.94 15.97 21.54
CA ASP A 102 -10.27 16.50 21.79
C ASP A 102 -10.22 18.03 21.83
N ASP A 103 -10.68 18.66 20.76
CA ASP A 103 -10.73 20.12 20.62
C ASP A 103 -11.64 20.80 21.66
N MET A 104 -12.66 20.10 22.17
CA MET A 104 -13.61 20.68 23.13
C MET A 104 -12.99 20.84 24.51
N THR A 105 -12.16 19.87 24.91
CA THR A 105 -11.47 19.89 26.20
C THR A 105 -10.01 20.33 26.10
N GLY A 106 -9.49 20.49 24.88
CA GLY A 106 -8.09 20.83 24.58
C GLY A 106 -7.11 19.71 24.95
N LYS A 107 -7.58 18.46 25.07
CA LYS A 107 -6.77 17.33 25.56
C LYS A 107 -6.32 16.42 24.42
N GLY A 108 -5.01 16.21 24.33
CA GLY A 108 -4.41 15.15 23.51
C GLY A 108 -4.23 13.84 24.26
N GLY A 109 -3.91 12.77 23.52
CA GLY A 109 -3.62 11.47 24.11
C GLY A 109 -4.85 10.69 24.56
N VAL A 110 -6.05 11.10 24.13
CA VAL A 110 -7.30 10.42 24.46
C VAL A 110 -7.34 9.09 23.70
N MET A 111 -7.66 8.00 24.40
CA MET A 111 -7.80 6.69 23.77
C MET A 111 -9.04 6.68 22.87
N PRO A 112 -8.93 6.19 21.62
CA PRO A 112 -10.07 6.11 20.72
C PRO A 112 -11.11 5.10 21.22
N THR A 113 -12.37 5.40 20.95
CA THR A 113 -13.53 4.58 21.27
C THR A 113 -14.24 4.10 20.00
N PRO A 114 -15.07 3.05 20.06
CA PRO A 114 -15.97 2.67 18.97
C PRO A 114 -16.77 3.85 18.40
N GLU A 115 -17.26 4.75 19.25
CA GLU A 115 -18.03 5.93 18.86
C GLU A 115 -17.21 6.91 17.99
N ASP A 116 -15.91 7.04 18.26
CA ASP A 116 -15.03 7.86 17.43
C ASP A 116 -14.89 7.28 16.02
N VAL A 117 -14.80 5.94 15.91
CA VAL A 117 -14.77 5.24 14.62
C VAL A 117 -16.09 5.42 13.87
N VAL A 118 -17.25 5.31 14.55
CA VAL A 118 -18.57 5.60 13.96
C VAL A 118 -18.59 7.03 13.40
N ARG A 119 -18.09 8.01 14.17
CA ARG A 119 -18.06 9.41 13.75
C ARG A 119 -17.21 9.61 12.50
N ILE A 120 -16.01 9.03 12.46
CA ILE A 120 -15.11 9.12 11.30
C ILE A 120 -15.70 8.41 10.08
N ALA A 121 -16.24 7.20 10.25
CA ALA A 121 -16.89 6.46 9.15
C ALA A 121 -18.04 7.26 8.53
N ARG A 122 -18.87 7.91 9.36
CA ARG A 122 -19.95 8.79 8.87
C ARG A 122 -19.44 10.06 8.18
N ILE A 123 -18.29 10.59 8.59
CA ILE A 123 -17.64 11.71 7.88
C ILE A 123 -17.17 11.23 6.50
N ALA A 124 -16.52 10.07 6.44
CA ALA A 124 -16.07 9.46 5.20
C ALA A 124 -17.26 9.23 4.24
N GLU A 125 -18.35 8.64 4.73
CA GLU A 125 -19.57 8.39 3.96
C GLU A 125 -20.14 9.68 3.36
N LYS A 126 -20.34 10.70 4.20
CA LYS A 126 -20.97 11.97 3.78
C LYS A 126 -20.10 12.81 2.85
N ASN A 127 -18.77 12.71 2.93
CA ASN A 127 -17.87 13.57 2.18
C ASN A 127 -17.59 13.01 0.78
N LYS A 128 -18.05 13.70 -0.27
CA LYS A 128 -17.88 13.27 -1.67
C LYS A 128 -16.42 13.24 -2.16
N ILE A 129 -15.53 14.03 -1.54
CA ILE A 129 -14.10 14.07 -1.91
C ILE A 129 -13.37 12.84 -1.34
N VAL A 130 -13.85 12.30 -0.22
CA VAL A 130 -13.32 11.07 0.37
C VAL A 130 -13.86 9.89 -0.43
N ALA A 131 -12.97 9.18 -1.10
CA ALA A 131 -13.27 8.05 -1.98
C ALA A 131 -13.31 6.71 -1.23
N GLY A 132 -12.75 6.65 -0.01
CA GLY A 132 -12.78 5.44 0.79
C GLY A 132 -12.32 5.63 2.24
N MET A 133 -12.40 4.54 2.99
CA MET A 133 -12.22 4.52 4.43
C MET A 133 -11.10 3.56 4.81
N GLY A 134 -9.98 4.10 5.28
CA GLY A 134 -8.99 3.33 6.05
C GLY A 134 -9.34 3.31 7.53
N ARG A 135 -8.45 2.76 8.37
CA ARG A 135 -8.68 2.60 9.81
C ARG A 135 -8.95 3.92 10.54
N GLY A 136 -8.17 4.97 10.24
CA GLY A 136 -8.22 6.27 10.90
C GLY A 136 -7.65 6.24 12.32
N LEU A 137 -8.21 5.38 13.17
CA LEU A 137 -7.85 5.16 14.57
C LEU A 137 -7.41 3.72 14.81
N LYS A 138 -6.73 3.47 15.93
CA LYS A 138 -6.40 2.13 16.40
C LYS A 138 -7.30 1.72 17.57
N LEU A 139 -8.33 0.93 17.30
CA LEU A 139 -9.01 0.21 18.39
C LEU A 139 -8.20 -1.03 18.80
N LYS A 140 -8.51 -1.55 19.99
CA LYS A 140 -7.92 -2.81 20.46
C LYS A 140 -8.46 -4.02 19.69
N ASP A 141 -9.75 -4.01 19.40
CA ASP A 141 -10.42 -5.05 18.62
C ASP A 141 -10.55 -4.60 17.16
N GLU A 142 -9.75 -5.20 16.29
CA GLU A 142 -9.75 -4.87 14.86
C GLU A 142 -11.00 -5.40 14.14
N VAL A 143 -11.58 -6.50 14.62
CA VAL A 143 -12.78 -7.10 14.02
C VAL A 143 -13.98 -6.22 14.31
N GLU A 144 -14.12 -5.75 15.56
CA GLU A 144 -15.12 -4.75 15.93
C GLU A 144 -14.97 -3.48 15.07
N GLN A 145 -13.75 -2.97 14.94
CA GLN A 145 -13.49 -1.77 14.13
C GLN A 145 -13.90 -1.96 12.66
N MET A 146 -13.57 -3.12 12.07
CA MET A 146 -13.96 -3.45 10.69
C MET A 146 -15.49 -3.51 10.53
N GLY A 147 -16.20 -4.10 11.51
CA GLY A 147 -17.65 -4.15 11.54
C GLY A 147 -18.27 -2.75 11.56
N ILE A 148 -17.82 -1.90 12.48
CA ILE A 148 -18.28 -0.51 12.59
C ILE A 148 -18.06 0.25 11.29
N MET A 149 -16.88 0.11 10.68
CA MET A 149 -16.55 0.76 9.41
C MET A 149 -17.50 0.33 8.29
N ALA A 150 -17.76 -0.97 8.16
CA ALA A 150 -18.65 -1.52 7.13
C ALA A 150 -20.12 -1.14 7.33
N GLU A 151 -20.58 -1.05 8.57
CA GLU A 151 -21.96 -0.65 8.90
C GLU A 151 -22.21 0.85 8.64
N ASN A 152 -21.17 1.70 8.74
CA ASN A 152 -21.32 3.16 8.73
C ASN A 152 -20.73 3.83 7.48
N CYS A 153 -20.08 3.08 6.57
CA CYS A 153 -19.49 3.60 5.34
C CYS A 153 -19.63 2.57 4.21
N SER A 154 -20.29 2.97 3.13
CA SER A 154 -20.54 2.13 1.94
C SER A 154 -19.39 2.13 0.93
N LYS A 155 -18.38 2.99 1.15
CA LYS A 155 -17.23 3.17 0.27
C LYS A 155 -16.18 2.07 0.47
N PRO A 156 -15.24 1.90 -0.48
CA PRO A 156 -14.09 1.01 -0.31
C PRO A 156 -13.43 1.10 1.07
N LEU A 157 -13.28 -0.06 1.72
CA LEU A 157 -12.61 -0.17 3.02
C LEU A 157 -11.17 -0.66 2.83
N TYR A 158 -10.22 -0.01 3.50
CA TYR A 158 -8.83 -0.42 3.58
C TYR A 158 -8.48 -0.81 5.02
N PHE A 159 -8.05 -2.04 5.22
CA PHE A 159 -7.63 -2.56 6.53
C PHE A 159 -6.31 -3.32 6.40
N ALA A 160 -5.44 -3.17 7.38
CA ALA A 160 -4.30 -4.07 7.49
C ALA A 160 -4.79 -5.46 7.90
N VAL A 161 -4.20 -6.49 7.30
CA VAL A 161 -4.30 -7.86 7.78
C VAL A 161 -3.00 -8.13 8.50
N THR A 162 -3.03 -8.17 9.83
CA THR A 162 -1.89 -8.62 10.63
C THR A 162 -2.12 -10.08 10.97
N SER A 163 -1.19 -10.95 10.62
CA SER A 163 -1.10 -12.29 11.20
C SER A 163 -0.07 -12.27 12.32
N ASP A 164 -0.35 -12.94 13.43
CA ASP A 164 0.60 -13.20 14.52
C ASP A 164 1.66 -14.24 14.08
N ALA A 165 2.30 -14.02 12.94
CA ALA A 165 3.33 -14.89 12.37
C ALA A 165 4.72 -14.59 12.96
#